data_AF-A0A352VK68-F1
#
_entry.id   AF-A0A352VK68-F1
#
_cell.length_a   1.000
_cell.length_b   1.000
_cell.length_c   1.000
_cell.angle_alpha   90.00
_cell.angle_beta   90.00
_cell.angle_gamma   90.00
#
_symmetry.space_group_name_H-M   'P 1'
#
loop_
_entity.id
_entity.type
_entity.pdbx_description
1 polymer ?
#
loop_
_entity_poly.entity_id
_entity_poly.type
_entity_poly.pdbx_seq_one_letter_code
_entity_poly.pdbx_strand_id
1 'polypeptide(L)'
;GQSLNELARERVFEPLGMTRSSFLFDAEIQRNYSLGHDAQGTPSKLRIRPALASTTLHTTASDLARFGAHLASEIRTEGYYSALGKPAVILETVGDVEHSWGPGLGIVTDGSRIYVFHTGNNVIFIADFMYGVDENLGYALLTNSSNGPRITAAVQRRIFGRQVRR
;
A
#
# COMPACT_ATOMS: atom_id res chain seq x y z
N GLY A 1 -27.64 5.50 2.85
CA GLY A 1 -26.29 4.99 3.20
C GLY A 1 -25.25 5.91 2.59
N GLN A 2 -24.05 5.96 3.16
CA GLN A 2 -22.92 6.73 2.60
C GLN A 2 -22.25 5.94 1.48
N SER A 3 -21.70 6.64 0.48
CA SER A 3 -20.84 6.04 -0.54
C SER A 3 -19.48 5.63 0.02
N LEU A 4 -18.77 4.74 -0.68
CA LEU A 4 -17.41 4.34 -0.34
C LEU A 4 -16.47 5.56 -0.20
N ASN A 5 -16.56 6.51 -1.13
CA ASN A 5 -15.69 7.68 -1.13
C ASN A 5 -15.99 8.60 0.07
N GLU A 6 -17.26 8.80 0.42
CA GLU A 6 -17.64 9.60 1.58
C GLU A 6 -17.14 8.96 2.88
N LEU A 7 -17.31 7.64 3.02
CA LEU A 7 -16.86 6.92 4.21
C LEU A 7 -15.33 6.95 4.32
N ALA A 8 -14.61 6.72 3.22
CA ALA A 8 -13.15 6.77 3.22
C ALA A 8 -12.62 8.17 3.51
N ARG A 9 -13.27 9.22 2.98
CA ARG A 9 -12.91 10.61 3.28
C ARG A 9 -13.04 10.93 4.76
N GLU A 10 -14.21 10.64 5.34
CA GLU A 10 -14.53 10.94 6.74
C GLU A 10 -13.66 10.13 7.72
N ARG A 11 -13.46 8.84 7.45
CA ARG A 11 -12.85 7.91 8.41
C ARG A 11 -11.35 7.74 8.24
N VAL A 12 -10.81 8.03 7.05
CA VAL A 12 -9.39 7.75 6.73
C VAL A 12 -8.70 8.97 6.16
N PHE A 13 -9.20 9.56 5.07
CA PHE A 13 -8.42 10.56 4.35
C PHE A 13 -8.28 11.87 5.11
N GLU A 14 -9.36 12.42 5.67
CA GLU A 14 -9.31 13.66 6.44
C GLU A 14 -8.52 13.50 7.75
N PRO A 15 -8.76 12.46 8.59
CA PRO A 15 -7.98 12.27 9.81
C PRO A 15 -6.48 12.08 9.58
N LEU A 16 -6.10 11.45 8.46
CA LEU A 16 -4.70 11.20 8.12
C LEU A 16 -4.08 12.26 7.21
N GLY A 17 -4.82 13.31 6.85
CA GLY A 17 -4.35 14.37 5.96
C GLY A 17 -4.02 13.89 4.54
N MET A 18 -4.68 12.82 4.06
CA MET A 18 -4.57 12.29 2.71
C MET A 18 -5.40 13.13 1.71
N THR A 19 -5.07 14.41 1.61
CA THR A 19 -5.85 15.42 0.88
C THR A 19 -5.89 15.22 -0.64
N ARG A 20 -5.06 14.32 -1.18
CA ARG A 20 -4.97 14.00 -2.61
C ARG A 20 -5.35 12.55 -2.89
N SER A 21 -6.27 12.01 -2.09
CA SER A 21 -6.78 10.64 -2.19
C SER A 21 -8.29 10.61 -2.44
N SER A 22 -8.73 9.80 -3.40
CA SER A 22 -10.14 9.68 -3.80
C SER A 22 -10.40 8.32 -4.45
N PHE A 23 -11.59 7.75 -4.22
CA PHE A 23 -12.10 6.61 -4.98
C PHE A 23 -12.83 7.04 -6.27
N LEU A 24 -13.00 8.35 -6.47
CA LEU A 24 -13.64 8.92 -7.65
C LEU A 24 -12.58 9.47 -8.59
N PHE A 25 -12.83 9.36 -9.89
CA PHE A 25 -12.04 10.02 -10.92
C PHE A 25 -12.66 11.38 -11.24
N ASP A 26 -12.46 12.34 -10.35
CA ASP A 26 -12.96 13.71 -10.49
C ASP A 26 -11.97 14.63 -11.24
N ALA A 27 -12.33 15.92 -11.35
CA ALA A 27 -11.51 16.90 -12.04
C ALA A 27 -10.14 17.14 -11.38
N GLU A 28 -10.01 16.97 -10.07
CA GLU A 28 -8.73 17.14 -9.36
C GLU A 28 -7.80 15.95 -9.63
N ILE A 29 -8.34 14.73 -9.53
CA ILE A 29 -7.61 13.52 -9.91
C ILE A 29 -7.21 13.59 -11.38
N GLN A 30 -8.12 13.98 -12.28
CA GLN A 30 -7.84 14.08 -13.71
C GLN A 30 -6.69 15.07 -14.02
N ARG A 31 -6.62 16.22 -13.35
CA ARG A 31 -5.55 17.21 -13.55
C ARG A 31 -4.17 16.70 -13.13
N ASN A 32 -4.11 15.79 -12.16
CA ASN A 32 -2.86 15.27 -11.59
C ASN A 32 -2.56 13.82 -12.02
N TYR A 33 -3.41 13.24 -12.87
CA TYR A 33 -3.30 11.83 -13.25
C TYR A 33 -2.06 11.60 -14.10
N SER A 34 -1.18 10.71 -13.65
CA SER A 34 -0.01 10.28 -14.41
C SER A 34 -0.41 9.40 -15.59
N LEU A 35 0.27 9.56 -16.74
CA LEU A 35 0.14 8.65 -17.87
C LEU A 35 0.91 7.36 -17.59
N GLY A 36 0.28 6.20 -17.76
CA GLY A 36 0.91 4.90 -17.52
C GLY A 36 1.74 4.44 -18.72
N HIS A 37 2.67 3.52 -18.51
CA HIS A 37 3.55 2.98 -19.55
C HIS A 37 3.62 1.46 -19.49
N ASP A 38 3.63 0.81 -20.65
CA ASP A 38 3.84 -0.64 -20.74
C ASP A 38 5.32 -1.03 -20.49
N ALA A 39 5.64 -2.31 -20.74
CA ALA A 39 6.96 -2.85 -20.48
C ALA A 39 8.04 -2.27 -21.42
N GLN A 40 7.63 -1.75 -22.58
CA GLN A 40 8.47 -1.11 -23.59
C GLN A 40 8.58 0.40 -23.37
N GLY A 41 7.86 0.96 -22.39
CA GLY A 41 7.80 2.38 -22.15
C GLY A 41 6.78 3.10 -23.04
N THR A 42 5.88 2.37 -23.72
CA THR A 42 4.83 2.97 -24.55
C THR A 42 3.75 3.55 -23.64
N PRO A 43 3.36 4.82 -23.83
CA PRO A 43 2.28 5.42 -23.05
C PRO A 43 0.93 4.72 -23.27
N SER A 44 0.18 4.50 -22.20
CA SER A 44 -1.14 3.85 -22.20
C SER A 44 -2.05 4.45 -21.12
N LYS A 45 -3.36 4.34 -21.34
CA LYS A 45 -4.39 4.78 -20.39
C LYS A 45 -5.21 3.60 -19.94
N LEU A 46 -5.48 3.53 -18.64
CA LEU A 46 -6.48 2.59 -18.14
C LEU A 46 -7.89 3.12 -18.35
N ARG A 47 -8.83 2.19 -18.52
CA ARG A 47 -10.25 2.52 -18.44
C ARG A 47 -10.59 2.94 -17.02
N ILE A 48 -11.16 4.13 -16.87
CA ILE A 48 -11.71 4.63 -15.61
C ILE A 48 -12.87 3.71 -15.18
N ARG A 49 -12.87 3.29 -13.92
CA ARG A 49 -13.90 2.42 -13.35
C ARG A 49 -14.72 3.20 -12.31
N PRO A 50 -15.98 2.82 -12.06
CA PRO A 50 -16.71 3.29 -10.88
C PRO A 50 -15.95 2.93 -9.60
N ALA A 51 -16.23 3.65 -8.50
CA ALA A 51 -15.61 3.40 -7.21
C ALA A 51 -15.81 1.94 -6.74
N LEU A 52 -14.70 1.22 -6.60
CA LEU A 52 -14.56 -0.12 -6.07
C LEU A 52 -13.50 -0.12 -4.95
N ALA A 53 -13.87 -0.65 -3.79
CA ALA A 53 -13.00 -0.76 -2.62
C ALA A 53 -11.71 -1.55 -2.90
N SER A 54 -11.73 -2.45 -3.87
CA SER A 54 -10.60 -3.33 -4.19
C SER A 54 -9.51 -2.71 -5.06
N THR A 55 -9.81 -1.70 -5.89
CA THR A 55 -8.91 -1.35 -7.02
C THR A 55 -8.87 0.12 -7.47
N THR A 56 -9.77 0.98 -6.99
CA THR A 56 -9.96 2.33 -7.58
C THR A 56 -9.53 3.49 -6.70
N LEU A 57 -8.73 3.23 -5.67
CA LEU A 57 -8.10 4.30 -4.93
C LEU A 57 -7.09 5.03 -5.83
N HIS A 58 -7.37 6.29 -6.12
CA HIS A 58 -6.40 7.24 -6.67
C HIS A 58 -5.74 7.97 -5.50
N THR A 59 -4.42 7.97 -5.43
CA THR A 59 -3.66 8.54 -4.30
C THR A 59 -2.26 8.98 -4.74
N THR A 60 -1.51 9.55 -3.81
CA THR A 60 -0.09 9.93 -3.99
C THR A 60 0.80 9.08 -3.10
N ALA A 61 2.10 9.03 -3.40
CA ALA A 61 3.05 8.33 -2.54
C ALA A 61 3.09 8.92 -1.13
N SER A 62 2.96 10.25 -0.99
CA SER A 62 2.92 10.92 0.31
C SER A 62 1.68 10.56 1.12
N ASP A 63 0.51 10.52 0.49
CA ASP A 63 -0.74 10.14 1.17
C ASP A 63 -0.73 8.66 1.57
N LEU A 64 -0.32 7.78 0.66
CA LEU A 64 -0.17 6.36 0.95
C LEU A 64 0.87 6.12 2.06
N ALA A 65 1.92 6.95 2.13
CA ALA A 65 2.91 6.88 3.19
C ALA A 65 2.34 7.29 4.56
N ARG A 66 1.42 8.28 4.61
CA ARG A 66 0.71 8.65 5.84
C ARG A 66 -0.18 7.51 6.33
N PHE A 67 -0.92 6.89 5.40
CA PHE A 67 -1.75 5.71 5.70
C PHE A 67 -0.93 4.56 6.28
N GLY A 68 0.14 4.15 5.58
CA GLY A 68 0.97 3.04 6.02
C GLY A 68 1.70 3.31 7.34
N ALA A 69 2.18 4.54 7.55
CA ALA A 69 2.81 4.92 8.81
C ALA A 69 1.83 4.92 9.99
N HIS A 70 0.59 5.39 9.77
CA HIS A 70 -0.47 5.31 10.79
C HIS A 70 -0.80 3.85 11.14
N LEU A 71 -0.99 2.98 10.15
CA LEU A 71 -1.24 1.55 10.38
C LEU A 71 -0.09 0.88 11.14
N ALA A 72 1.15 1.13 10.74
CA ALA A 72 2.32 0.59 11.45
C ALA A 72 2.37 1.06 12.91
N SER A 73 2.02 2.34 13.16
CA SER A 73 1.92 2.87 14.52
C SER A 73 0.83 2.17 15.32
N GLU A 74 -0.38 2.03 14.77
CA GLU A 74 -1.50 1.34 15.41
C GLU A 74 -1.15 -0.11 15.77
N ILE A 75 -0.45 -0.82 14.88
CA ILE A 75 0.00 -2.19 15.15
C ILE A 75 1.03 -2.21 16.28
N ARG A 76 2.02 -1.31 16.24
CA ARG A 76 3.08 -1.24 17.25
C ARG A 76 2.55 -0.89 18.65
N THR A 77 1.56 -0.01 18.75
CA THR A 77 1.04 0.47 20.03
C THR A 77 -0.24 -0.26 20.47
N GLU A 78 -0.59 -1.37 19.80
CA GLU A 78 -1.85 -2.10 20.03
C GLU A 78 -3.10 -1.19 19.99
N GLY A 79 -3.10 -0.23 19.06
CA GLY A 79 -4.20 0.69 18.82
C GLY A 79 -5.46 0.02 18.26
N TYR A 80 -6.46 0.84 17.94
CA TYR A 80 -7.77 0.40 17.47
C TYR A 80 -7.67 -0.47 16.21
N TYR A 81 -6.75 -0.14 15.29
CA TYR A 81 -6.56 -0.88 14.04
C TYR A 81 -5.48 -1.97 14.11
N SER A 82 -4.92 -2.26 15.28
CA SER A 82 -3.82 -3.24 15.44
C SER A 82 -4.17 -4.64 14.94
N ALA A 83 -5.45 -5.03 14.98
CA ALA A 83 -5.91 -6.32 14.49
C ALA A 83 -5.69 -6.53 12.98
N LEU A 84 -5.53 -5.46 12.18
CA LEU A 84 -5.22 -5.58 10.75
C LEU A 84 -3.84 -6.20 10.50
N GLY A 85 -2.90 -5.99 11.43
CA GLY A 85 -1.55 -6.56 11.38
C GLY A 85 -1.41 -7.92 12.06
N LYS A 86 -2.52 -8.59 12.41
CA LYS A 86 -2.50 -9.93 13.02
C LYS A 86 -2.81 -11.01 11.96
N PRO A 87 -2.15 -12.17 12.01
CA PRO A 87 -2.44 -13.28 11.12
C PRO A 87 -3.91 -13.72 11.23
N ALA A 88 -4.62 -13.70 10.12
CA ALA A 88 -5.90 -14.40 9.94
C ALA A 88 -5.69 -15.78 9.29
N VAL A 89 -4.65 -15.90 8.45
CA VAL A 89 -4.20 -17.15 7.84
C VAL A 89 -2.68 -17.18 7.76
N ILE A 90 -2.08 -18.32 8.07
CA ILE A 90 -0.65 -18.58 7.84
C ILE A 90 -0.52 -19.25 6.47
N LEU A 91 0.34 -18.69 5.61
CA LEU A 91 0.58 -19.20 4.26
C LEU A 91 1.71 -20.24 4.27
N GLU A 92 2.83 -19.88 4.89
CA GLU A 92 3.98 -20.75 5.05
C GLU A 92 4.87 -20.28 6.21
N THR A 93 5.75 -21.19 6.65
CA THR A 93 6.84 -20.89 7.58
C THR A 93 8.13 -21.49 7.01
N VAL A 94 9.12 -20.65 6.75
CA VAL A 94 10.41 -21.05 6.17
C VAL A 94 11.53 -20.72 7.14
N GLY A 95 12.02 -21.76 7.83
CA GLY A 95 12.92 -21.58 8.97
C GLY A 95 12.18 -20.88 10.10
N ASP A 96 12.73 -19.76 10.59
CA ASP A 96 12.11 -18.96 11.65
C ASP A 96 11.19 -17.85 11.11
N VAL A 97 11.01 -17.75 9.78
CA VAL A 97 10.20 -16.70 9.16
C VAL A 97 8.81 -17.23 8.83
N GLU A 98 7.78 -16.60 9.39
CA GLU A 98 6.37 -16.83 9.07
C GLU A 98 5.88 -15.81 8.04
N HIS A 99 5.17 -16.31 7.03
CA HIS A 99 4.41 -15.55 6.04
C HIS A 99 2.93 -15.77 6.27
N SER A 100 2.20 -14.70 6.53
CA SER A 100 0.78 -14.75 6.86
C SER A 100 0.02 -13.57 6.26
N TRP A 101 -1.31 -13.66 6.29
CA TRP A 101 -2.20 -12.59 5.83
C TRP A 101 -3.20 -12.24 6.93
N GLY A 102 -3.33 -10.95 7.22
CA GLY A 102 -4.42 -10.37 8.02
C GLY A 102 -5.53 -9.80 7.12
N PRO A 103 -6.49 -9.07 7.70
CA PRO A 103 -7.51 -8.36 6.95
C PRO A 103 -6.90 -7.25 6.06
N GLY A 104 -6.54 -7.60 4.82
CA GLY A 104 -6.02 -6.66 3.82
C GLY A 104 -4.54 -6.31 3.94
N LEU A 105 -3.76 -7.01 4.77
CA LEU A 105 -2.31 -6.82 4.91
C LEU A 105 -1.58 -8.16 4.85
N GLY A 106 -0.49 -8.19 4.09
CA GLY A 106 0.51 -9.25 4.20
C GLY A 106 1.41 -8.99 5.40
N ILE A 107 1.79 -10.07 6.08
CA ILE A 107 2.59 -10.04 7.31
C ILE A 107 3.78 -10.99 7.11
N VAL A 108 4.98 -10.50 7.40
CA VAL A 108 6.20 -11.32 7.48
C VAL A 108 6.83 -11.09 8.83
N THR A 109 7.06 -12.15 9.60
CA THR A 109 7.69 -12.04 10.92
C THR A 109 8.71 -13.14 11.16
N ASP A 110 9.82 -12.80 11.81
CA ASP A 110 10.82 -13.77 12.30
C ASP A 110 10.74 -13.97 13.82
N GLY A 111 9.63 -13.55 14.43
CA GLY A 111 9.44 -13.50 15.89
C GLY A 111 10.11 -12.31 16.59
N SER A 112 11.09 -11.66 15.94
CA SER A 112 11.76 -10.47 16.46
C SER A 112 11.35 -9.18 15.76
N ARG A 113 10.91 -9.28 14.49
CA ARG A 113 10.54 -8.16 13.63
C ARG A 113 9.27 -8.49 12.87
N ILE A 114 8.35 -7.54 12.83
CA ILE A 114 7.11 -7.62 12.07
C ILE A 114 7.19 -6.65 10.89
N TYR A 115 6.97 -7.17 9.68
CA TYR A 115 6.72 -6.38 8.49
C TYR A 115 5.25 -6.50 8.10
N VAL A 116 4.63 -5.36 7.81
CA VAL A 116 3.32 -5.32 7.15
C VAL A 116 3.41 -4.67 5.80
N PHE A 117 2.70 -5.20 4.82
CA PHE A 117 2.78 -4.74 3.44
C PHE A 117 1.49 -4.98 2.66
N HIS A 118 1.38 -4.30 1.52
CA HIS A 118 0.43 -4.67 0.48
C HIS A 118 0.96 -4.26 -0.89
N THR A 119 0.66 -5.07 -1.91
CA THR A 119 1.00 -4.79 -3.32
C THR A 119 -0.24 -4.42 -4.11
N GLY A 120 -0.11 -3.57 -5.12
CA GLY A 120 -1.19 -3.22 -6.04
C GLY A 120 -0.71 -3.27 -7.49
N ASN A 121 -1.53 -3.83 -8.36
CA ASN A 121 -1.22 -3.93 -9.79
C ASN A 121 -2.46 -3.61 -10.62
N ASN A 122 -2.44 -2.45 -11.25
CA ASN A 122 -3.41 -2.03 -12.25
C ASN A 122 -2.72 -1.99 -13.63
N VAL A 123 -2.11 -3.11 -14.04
CA VAL A 123 -1.41 -3.32 -15.32
C VAL A 123 -0.21 -2.40 -15.53
N ILE A 124 -0.46 -1.12 -15.80
CA ILE A 124 0.54 -0.07 -16.06
C ILE A 124 0.78 0.84 -14.86
N PHE A 125 0.09 0.60 -13.74
CA PHE A 125 0.37 1.24 -12.44
C PHE A 125 0.64 0.18 -11.40
N ILE A 126 1.74 0.36 -10.66
CA ILE A 126 2.17 -0.54 -9.60
C ILE A 126 2.26 0.26 -8.32
N ALA A 127 1.63 -0.27 -7.27
CA ALA A 127 1.72 0.23 -5.92
C ALA A 127 2.39 -0.81 -5.03
N ASP A 128 3.20 -0.34 -4.10
CA ASP A 128 3.85 -1.19 -3.12
C ASP A 128 4.08 -0.37 -1.86
N PHE A 129 3.65 -0.85 -0.70
CA PHE A 129 4.08 -0.27 0.56
C PHE A 129 4.51 -1.37 1.51
N MET A 130 5.48 -1.05 2.36
CA MET A 130 5.93 -1.94 3.42
C MET A 130 6.49 -1.15 4.59
N TYR A 131 6.16 -1.60 5.79
CA TYR A 131 6.61 -1.01 7.06
C TYR A 131 7.14 -2.10 7.97
N GLY A 132 8.37 -1.91 8.46
CA GLY A 132 8.90 -2.66 9.59
C GLY A 132 8.38 -2.00 10.87
N VAL A 133 7.42 -2.65 11.52
CA VAL A 133 6.66 -2.14 12.67
C VAL A 133 7.61 -1.80 13.82
N ASP A 134 8.46 -2.75 14.19
CA ASP A 134 9.44 -2.59 15.27
C ASP A 134 10.56 -1.60 14.92
N GLU A 135 10.90 -1.52 13.63
CA GLU A 135 11.95 -0.63 13.12
C GLU A 135 11.49 0.82 13.00
N ASN A 136 10.17 1.08 13.02
CA ASN A 136 9.57 2.39 12.76
C ASN A 136 10.07 3.00 11.43
N LEU A 137 10.26 2.15 10.42
CA LEU A 137 10.73 2.51 9.09
C LEU A 137 9.81 1.88 8.04
N GLY A 138 9.65 2.55 6.92
CA GLY A 138 8.84 2.03 5.82
C GLY A 138 8.82 2.94 4.61
N TYR A 139 8.08 2.52 3.59
CA TYR A 139 7.91 3.27 2.36
C TYR A 139 6.54 3.02 1.73
N ALA A 140 6.12 3.97 0.92
CA ALA A 140 5.10 3.82 -0.11
C ALA A 140 5.72 4.14 -1.47
N LEU A 141 5.53 3.25 -2.44
CA LEU A 141 6.06 3.32 -3.79
C LEU A 141 4.88 3.25 -4.77
N LEU A 142 4.79 4.25 -5.64
CA LEU A 142 3.88 4.26 -6.77
C LEU A 142 4.69 4.42 -8.05
N THR A 143 4.42 3.61 -9.06
CA THR A 143 5.02 3.74 -10.39
C THR A 143 3.94 3.73 -11.45
N ASN A 144 4.16 4.50 -12.51
CA ASN A 144 3.32 4.57 -13.70
C ASN A 144 3.88 3.69 -14.84
N SER A 145 4.49 2.56 -14.50
CA SER A 145 4.94 1.57 -15.49
C SER A 145 4.70 0.16 -14.99
N SER A 146 4.36 -0.76 -15.90
CA SER A 146 4.32 -2.20 -15.61
C SER A 146 5.69 -2.77 -15.18
N ASN A 147 6.79 -2.05 -15.43
CA ASN A 147 8.12 -2.39 -14.95
C ASN A 147 8.36 -2.07 -13.46
N GLY A 148 7.40 -1.47 -12.76
CA GLY A 148 7.50 -1.12 -11.34
C GLY A 148 8.08 -2.20 -10.39
N PRO A 149 7.76 -3.49 -10.54
CA PRO A 149 8.31 -4.53 -9.66
C PRO A 149 9.83 -4.65 -9.70
N ARG A 150 10.49 -4.18 -10.78
CA ARG A 150 11.95 -4.28 -10.94
C ARG A 150 12.74 -3.46 -9.91
N ILE A 151 12.12 -2.44 -9.30
CA ILE A 151 12.81 -1.54 -8.36
C ILE A 151 12.50 -1.82 -6.88
N THR A 152 11.49 -2.66 -6.58
CA THR A 152 11.02 -2.88 -5.19
C THR A 152 12.13 -3.42 -4.30
N ALA A 153 12.91 -4.40 -4.78
CA ALA A 153 14.01 -4.98 -4.02
C ALA A 153 15.12 -3.96 -3.71
N ALA A 154 15.40 -3.03 -4.62
CA ALA A 154 16.38 -1.96 -4.41
C ALA A 154 15.89 -0.94 -3.38
N VAL A 155 14.60 -0.58 -3.43
CA VAL A 155 13.97 0.29 -2.43
C VAL A 155 14.02 -0.35 -1.04
N GLN A 156 13.65 -1.63 -0.92
CA GLN A 156 13.72 -2.35 0.36
C GLN A 156 15.14 -2.35 0.94
N ARG A 157 16.14 -2.72 0.13
CA ARG A 157 17.55 -2.69 0.58
C ARG A 157 17.99 -1.31 1.03
N ARG A 158 17.51 -0.24 0.36
CA ARG A 158 17.85 1.14 0.72
C ARG A 158 17.23 1.59 2.04
N ILE A 159 16.01 1.11 2.36
CA ILE A 159 15.25 1.51 3.54
C ILE A 159 15.59 0.63 4.75
N PHE A 160 15.61 -0.69 4.59
CA PHE A 160 15.78 -1.66 5.68
C PHE A 160 17.19 -2.23 5.78
N GLY A 161 18.09 -1.91 4.86
CA GLY A 161 19.42 -2.54 4.75
C GLY A 161 19.36 -4.01 4.28
N ARG A 162 18.16 -4.52 3.97
CA ARG A 162 17.90 -5.91 3.57
C ARG A 162 16.69 -5.98 2.64
N GLN A 163 16.54 -7.12 1.98
CA GLN A 163 15.32 -7.44 1.26
C GLN A 163 14.48 -8.38 2.13
N VAL A 164 13.23 -7.98 2.41
CA VAL A 164 12.25 -8.82 3.10
C VAL A 164 11.62 -9.70 2.04
N ARG A 165 11.71 -11.03 2.22
CA ARG A 165 11.02 -11.97 1.33
C ARG A 165 9.56 -12.00 1.76
N ARG A 166 8.69 -11.66 0.81
CA ARG A 166 7.25 -11.54 0.95
C ARG A 166 6.57 -12.63 0.16
#